data_AF-A0A1Y2QGD5-F1
#
_entry.id   AF-A0A1Y2QGD5-F1
#
_cell.length_a   1.000
_cell.length_b   1.000
_cell.length_c   1.000
_cell.angle_alpha   90.00
_cell.angle_beta   90.00
_cell.angle_gamma   90.00
#
_symmetry.space_group_name_H-M   'P 1'
#
loop_
_entity.id
_entity.type
_entity.pdbx_description
1 polymer ?
#
loop_
_entity_poly.entity_id
_entity_poly.type
_entity_poly.pdbx_seq_one_letter_code
_entity_poly.pdbx_strand_id
1 'polypeptide(L)'
;MKGRSVPIDPRVDAVRRDLADVRLADRVFAPHYAAPMPRIITTSISLHAGPKPDSETLAQLSAGDSFEVLEFAGDHAWGVAPGHKLVGYVPAAMLERPAA
;
A
#
# COMPACT_ATOMS: atom_id res chain seq x y z
N MET A 1 -4.59 33.51 1.34
CA MET A 1 -4.40 32.28 2.14
C MET A 1 -3.58 31.31 1.31
N LYS A 2 -2.29 31.13 1.60
CA LYS A 2 -1.45 30.13 0.88
C LYS A 2 -1.57 28.82 1.66
N GLY A 3 -2.47 27.94 1.23
CA GLY A 3 -2.48 26.56 1.71
C GLY A 3 -1.13 25.95 1.33
N ARG A 4 -0.28 25.66 2.32
CA ARG A 4 0.93 24.87 2.07
C ARG A 4 0.45 23.48 1.70
N SER A 5 0.43 23.15 0.42
CA SER A 5 0.34 21.78 -0.03
C SER A 5 1.46 21.02 0.66
N VAL A 6 1.13 20.12 1.58
CA VAL A 6 2.12 19.22 2.17
C VAL A 6 2.64 18.38 1.00
N PRO A 7 3.97 18.28 0.78
CA PRO A 7 4.50 17.39 -0.25
C PRO A 7 3.99 15.98 0.03
N ILE A 8 3.30 15.39 -0.94
CA ILE A 8 2.86 14.00 -0.90
C ILE A 8 4.02 13.16 -1.42
N ASP A 9 4.50 12.22 -0.62
CA ASP A 9 5.51 11.26 -1.02
C ASP A 9 4.83 9.90 -1.26
N PRO A 10 4.71 9.43 -2.51
CA PRO A 10 4.00 8.19 -2.84
C PRO A 10 4.65 6.93 -2.26
N ARG A 11 5.86 7.02 -1.68
CA ARG A 11 6.48 5.90 -0.96
C ARG A 11 5.92 5.71 0.44
N VAL A 12 5.28 6.72 1.03
CA VAL A 12 4.81 6.68 2.43
C VAL A 12 3.37 7.16 2.58
N ASP A 13 2.90 8.06 1.71
CA ASP A 13 1.50 8.46 1.59
C ASP A 13 0.83 7.55 0.56
N ALA A 14 -0.19 6.80 0.97
CA ALA A 14 -0.89 5.85 0.13
C ALA A 14 -1.81 6.55 -0.89
N VAL A 15 -1.19 7.14 -1.92
CA VAL A 15 -1.84 7.94 -2.97
C VAL A 15 -1.22 7.60 -4.33
N ARG A 16 -2.10 7.30 -5.29
CA ARG A 16 -1.83 7.20 -6.73
C ARG A 16 -2.75 8.19 -7.47
N ARG A 17 -2.55 8.36 -8.77
CA ARG A 17 -3.32 9.30 -9.61
C ARG A 17 -4.85 9.10 -9.53
N ASP A 18 -5.28 7.87 -9.32
CA ASP A 18 -6.66 7.38 -9.39
C ASP A 18 -7.23 6.95 -8.04
N LEU A 19 -6.38 6.58 -7.08
CA LEU A 19 -6.77 5.99 -5.81
C LEU A 19 -5.97 6.58 -4.65
N ALA A 20 -6.63 6.88 -3.54
CA ALA A 20 -5.99 7.21 -2.28
C ALA A 20 -6.58 6.41 -1.12
N ASP A 21 -5.82 6.28 -0.04
CA ASP A 21 -6.36 5.85 1.24
C ASP A 21 -7.36 6.88 1.78
N VAL A 22 -8.52 6.43 2.26
CA VAL A 22 -9.55 7.28 2.86
C VAL A 22 -9.03 8.08 4.06
N ARG A 23 -7.99 7.60 4.75
CA ARG A 23 -7.31 8.30 5.85
C ARG A 23 -6.62 9.60 5.40
N LEU A 24 -6.45 9.82 4.10
CA LEU A 24 -5.82 11.02 3.52
C LEU A 24 -6.83 12.01 2.92
N ALA A 25 -8.13 11.75 3.04
CA ALA A 25 -9.19 12.55 2.42
C ALA A 25 -9.28 14.01 2.91
N ASP A 26 -8.67 14.32 4.06
CA ASP A 26 -8.55 15.68 4.60
C ASP A 26 -7.35 16.45 3.99
N ARG A 27 -6.42 15.75 3.34
CA ARG A 27 -5.14 16.28 2.82
C ARG A 27 -5.01 16.21 1.31
N VAL A 28 -5.67 15.25 0.66
CA VAL A 28 -5.53 14.96 -0.77
C VAL A 28 -6.90 14.87 -1.41
N PHE A 29 -7.02 15.30 -2.67
CA PHE A 29 -8.20 15.07 -3.50
C PHE A 29 -7.91 13.96 -4.51
N ALA A 30 -8.53 12.79 -4.34
CA ALA A 30 -8.45 11.67 -5.27
C ALA A 30 -9.82 11.35 -5.89
N PRO A 31 -9.88 10.82 -7.14
CA PRO A 31 -11.13 10.36 -7.74
C PRO A 31 -11.81 9.25 -6.93
N HIS A 32 -11.02 8.38 -6.33
CA HIS A 32 -11.49 7.27 -5.50
C HIS A 32 -10.71 7.19 -4.19
N TYR A 33 -11.42 6.82 -3.12
CA TYR A 33 -10.84 6.48 -1.84
C TYR A 33 -11.11 5.02 -1.50
N ALA A 34 -10.11 4.33 -0.98
CA ALA A 34 -10.25 2.98 -0.43
C ALA A 34 -10.02 2.99 1.08
N ALA A 35 -10.84 2.22 1.79
CA ALA A 35 -10.56 1.88 3.18
C ALA A 35 -9.50 0.76 3.23
N PRO A 36 -8.48 0.86 4.10
CA PRO A 36 -7.47 -0.18 4.23
C PRO A 36 -8.09 -1.50 4.69
N MET A 37 -7.75 -2.59 4.00
CA MET A 37 -8.17 -3.95 4.34
C MET A 37 -6.98 -4.73 4.92
N PRO A 38 -6.93 -4.97 6.24
CA PRO A 38 -5.83 -5.70 6.86
C PRO A 38 -5.71 -7.13 6.33
N ARG A 39 -4.47 -7.52 6.00
CA ARG A 39 -4.04 -8.84 5.56
C ARG A 39 -2.75 -9.23 6.26
N ILE A 40 -2.46 -10.53 6.28
CA ILE A 40 -1.22 -11.07 6.82
C ILE A 40 -0.39 -11.65 5.67
N ILE A 41 0.90 -11.38 5.70
CA ILE A 41 1.89 -11.95 4.79
C ILE A 41 2.11 -13.42 5.17
N THR A 42 1.96 -14.34 4.22
CA THR A 42 2.06 -15.78 4.50
C THR A 42 3.49 -16.33 4.38
N THR A 43 4.35 -15.65 3.62
CA THR A 43 5.76 -16.01 3.41
C THR A 43 6.59 -14.76 3.18
N SER A 44 7.90 -14.82 3.40
CA SER A 44 8.77 -13.66 3.18
C SER A 44 8.77 -13.25 1.70
N ILE A 45 8.53 -11.97 1.45
CA ILE A 45 8.42 -11.39 0.10
C ILE A 45 9.05 -10.00 0.02
N SER A 46 9.38 -9.59 -1.20
CA SER A 46 9.74 -8.21 -1.51
C SER A 46 8.50 -7.31 -1.61
N LEU A 47 8.56 -6.13 -1.00
CA LEU A 47 7.68 -5.01 -1.30
C LEU A 47 8.27 -4.23 -2.49
N HIS A 48 7.46 -4.00 -3.52
CA HIS A 48 7.89 -3.36 -4.76
C HIS A 48 7.31 -1.96 -4.95
N ALA A 49 8.07 -1.06 -5.57
CA ALA A 49 7.61 0.30 -5.90
C ALA A 49 6.60 0.33 -7.05
N GLY A 50 6.63 -0.67 -7.93
CA GLY A 50 5.72 -0.80 -9.06
C GLY A 50 5.04 -2.17 -9.10
N PRO A 51 4.01 -2.33 -9.95
CA PRO A 51 3.26 -3.58 -10.07
C PRO A 51 4.03 -4.69 -10.78
N LYS A 52 5.25 -4.42 -11.30
CA LYS A 52 6.07 -5.44 -11.95
C LYS A 52 7.04 -6.05 -10.95
N PRO A 53 7.32 -7.37 -11.04
CA PRO A 53 8.25 -8.05 -10.14
C PRO A 53 9.71 -7.60 -10.30
N ASP A 54 10.08 -7.00 -11.43
CA ASP A 54 11.41 -6.44 -11.69
C ASP A 54 11.53 -4.96 -11.26
N SER A 55 10.49 -4.37 -10.69
CA SER A 55 10.53 -3.00 -10.19
C SER A 55 11.33 -2.88 -8.89
N GLU A 56 11.76 -1.65 -8.57
CA GLU A 56 12.55 -1.32 -7.37
C GLU A 56 11.98 -2.02 -6.12
N THR A 57 12.83 -2.80 -5.44
CA THR A 57 12.49 -3.39 -4.15
C THR A 57 12.66 -2.33 -3.06
N LEU A 58 11.57 -2.04 -2.36
CA LEU A 58 11.54 -1.04 -1.29
C LEU A 58 11.91 -1.63 0.07
N ALA A 59 11.46 -2.86 0.35
CA ALA A 59 11.70 -3.55 1.61
C ALA A 59 11.49 -5.07 1.46
N GLN A 60 11.94 -5.84 2.46
CA GLN A 60 11.52 -7.23 2.66
C GLN A 60 10.47 -7.27 3.76
N LEU A 61 9.36 -7.96 3.50
CA LEU A 61 8.31 -8.26 4.47
C LEU A 61 8.44 -9.74 4.88
N SER A 62 8.21 -10.02 6.16
CA SER A 62 8.28 -11.36 6.73
C SER A 62 6.91 -12.01 6.84
N ALA A 63 6.88 -13.34 6.89
CA ALA A 63 5.66 -14.06 7.25
C ALA A 63 5.13 -13.58 8.62
N GLY A 64 3.83 -13.34 8.71
CA GLY A 64 3.18 -12.76 9.88
C GLY A 64 3.07 -11.23 9.87
N ASP A 65 3.80 -10.54 8.98
CA ASP A 65 3.68 -9.09 8.87
C ASP A 65 2.30 -8.67 8.40
N SER A 66 1.81 -7.55 8.92
CA SER A 66 0.56 -6.95 8.46
C SER A 66 0.78 -6.14 7.18
N PHE A 67 -0.17 -6.26 6.27
CA PHE A 67 -0.26 -5.45 5.06
C PHE A 67 -1.70 -4.94 4.88
N GLU A 68 -1.87 -3.63 4.74
CA GLU A 68 -3.17 -2.99 4.56
C GLU A 68 -3.45 -2.79 3.07
N VAL A 69 -4.22 -3.70 2.48
CA VAL A 69 -4.55 -3.64 1.04
C VAL A 69 -5.54 -2.52 0.77
N LEU A 70 -5.26 -1.74 -0.27
CA LEU A 70 -6.17 -0.72 -0.81
C LEU A 70 -6.75 -1.13 -2.17
N GLU A 71 -6.00 -1.88 -2.97
CA GLU A 71 -6.44 -2.37 -4.27
C GLU A 71 -5.87 -3.76 -4.57
N PHE A 72 -6.68 -4.63 -5.16
CA PHE A 72 -6.21 -5.84 -5.85
C PHE A 72 -6.23 -5.57 -7.35
N ALA A 73 -5.08 -5.76 -8.02
CA ALA A 73 -4.90 -5.52 -9.45
C ALA A 73 -4.21 -6.73 -10.09
N GLY A 74 -5.00 -7.64 -10.66
CA GLY A 74 -4.50 -8.91 -11.20
C GLY A 74 -3.88 -9.77 -10.10
N ASP A 75 -2.62 -10.15 -10.30
CA ASP A 75 -1.86 -11.01 -9.38
C ASP A 75 -1.18 -10.24 -8.24
N HIS A 76 -1.39 -8.92 -8.16
CA HIS A 76 -0.77 -8.05 -7.16
C HIS A 76 -1.81 -7.32 -6.31
N ALA A 77 -1.39 -6.97 -5.11
CA ALA A 77 -2.10 -6.07 -4.23
C ALA A 77 -1.24 -4.82 -4.02
N TRP A 78 -1.88 -3.65 -4.04
CA TRP A 78 -1.29 -2.37 -3.67
C TRP A 78 -1.82 -1.93 -2.31
N GLY A 79 -0.95 -1.38 -1.47
CA GLY A 79 -1.31 -1.05 -0.10
C GLY A 79 -0.14 -0.55 0.73
N VAL A 80 -0.37 -0.54 2.05
CA VAL A 80 0.57 -0.05 3.05
C VAL A 80 1.17 -1.23 3.80
N ALA A 81 2.48 -1.21 4.04
CA ALA A 81 3.17 -2.06 5.00
C ALA A 81 3.43 -1.24 6.28
N PRO A 82 2.56 -1.29 7.31
CA PRO A 82 2.64 -0.37 8.45
C PRO A 82 3.93 -0.53 9.26
N GLY A 83 4.45 -1.76 9.39
CA GLY A 83 5.71 -2.05 10.07
C GLY A 83 6.93 -1.36 9.43
N HIS A 84 6.86 -1.12 8.12
CA HIS A 84 7.92 -0.45 7.35
C HIS A 84 7.61 1.02 7.05
N LYS A 85 6.37 1.47 7.29
CA LYS A 85 5.85 2.80 6.89
C LYS A 85 6.03 3.07 5.39
N LEU A 86 5.85 2.03 4.58
CA LEU A 86 6.01 2.10 3.14
C LEU A 86 4.72 1.71 2.42
N VAL A 87 4.54 2.27 1.24
CA VAL A 87 3.47 1.98 0.30
C VAL A 87 4.07 1.24 -0.89
N GLY A 88 3.40 0.20 -1.36
CA GLY A 88 3.91 -0.55 -2.51
C GLY A 88 3.04 -1.72 -2.92
N TYR A 89 3.64 -2.59 -3.72
CA TYR A 89 3.01 -3.75 -4.33
C TYR A 89 3.58 -5.05 -3.77
N VAL A 90 2.69 -6.01 -3.54
CA VAL A 90 3.00 -7.38 -3.12
C VAL A 90 2.21 -8.38 -3.97
N PRO A 91 2.64 -9.65 -4.10
CA PRO A 91 1.83 -10.68 -4.74
C PRO A 91 0.55 -10.94 -3.93
N ALA A 92 -0.60 -10.87 -4.58
CA ALA A 92 -1.90 -11.07 -3.93
C ALA A 92 -2.05 -12.49 -3.35
N ALA A 93 -1.40 -13.48 -3.97
CA ALA A 93 -1.39 -14.87 -3.52
C ALA A 93 -0.67 -15.09 -2.18
N MET A 94 0.11 -14.12 -1.71
CA MET A 94 0.87 -14.19 -0.45
C MET A 94 0.15 -13.49 0.72
N LEU A 95 -1.11 -13.11 0.52
CA LEU A 95 -1.93 -12.41 1.50
C LEU A 95 -3.07 -13.29 1.98
N GLU A 96 -3.22 -13.41 3.29
CA GLU A 96 -4.37 -14.05 3.92
C GLU A 96 -5.16 -13.10 4.80
N ARG A 97 -6.36 -13.53 5.21
CA ARG A 97 -7.18 -12.78 6.16
C ARG A 97 -6.59 -12.96 7.56
N PRO A 98 -6.53 -11.91 8.40
CA PRO A 98 -6.21 -12.08 9.81
C PRO A 98 -7.17 -13.07 10.48
N ALA A 99 -6.67 -13.85 11.44
CA ALA A 99 -7.52 -14.66 12.30
C ALA A 99 -8.49 -13.75 13.08
N ALA A 100 -9.73 -14.23 13.28
CA ALA A 100 -10.78 -13.52 14.00
C ALA A 100 -10.55 -13.53 15.51
#